data_AF-A0A1Q8BN22-F1
#
_entry.id   AF-A0A1Q8BN22-F1
#
_cell.length_a   1.000
_cell.length_b   1.000
_cell.length_c   1.000
_cell.angle_alpha   90.00
_cell.angle_beta   90.00
_cell.angle_gamma   90.00
#
_symmetry.space_group_name_H-M   'P 1'
#
loop_
_entity.id
_entity.type
_entity.pdbx_description
1 polymer ?
#
loop_
_entity_poly.entity_id
_entity_poly.type
_entity_poly.pdbx_seq_one_letter_code
_entity_poly.pdbx_strand_id
1 'polypeptide(L)'
;EVTGKLLVRLDSQFESLLSSVEYAPVAVVSLGYRKQDVSHSLDGFGFLVPRSAGLRVLGSVWNSSLFPGRAPDGQALLTTFVGGATDPAVTNLKLEELANLAHREISPVLFIKSNPAFSHVTIWPRALPQYNLSHGDRLARIENLRAQFPGIWLAGNYLRGPSIGSCVEQALTVADEVRDWLRQ
;
A
#
# COMPACT_ATOMS: atom_id res chain seq x y z
N GLU A 1 4.64 0.54 14.90
CA GLU A 1 4.03 0.20 16.21
C GLU A 1 4.74 -0.97 16.89
N VAL A 2 4.90 -2.13 16.24
CA VAL A 2 5.60 -3.28 16.83
C VAL A 2 7.06 -2.95 17.17
N THR A 3 7.84 -2.43 16.22
CA THR A 3 9.27 -2.13 16.43
C THR A 3 9.52 -1.16 17.59
N GLY A 4 8.74 -0.08 17.66
CA GLY A 4 8.86 0.91 18.74
C GLY A 4 8.61 0.30 20.12
N LYS A 5 7.56 -0.52 20.26
CA LYS A 5 7.23 -1.22 21.52
C LYS A 5 8.28 -2.26 21.91
N LEU A 6 8.92 -2.92 20.95
CA LEU A 6 9.98 -3.89 21.23
C LEU A 6 11.25 -3.20 21.76
N LEU A 7 11.58 -2.03 21.24
CA LEU A 7 12.82 -1.31 21.57
C LEU A 7 12.67 -0.34 22.76
N VAL A 8 11.46 -0.14 23.29
CA VAL A 8 11.19 0.78 24.41
C VAL A 8 12.01 0.45 25.68
N ARG A 9 12.39 -0.83 25.86
CA ARG A 9 13.20 -1.27 27.01
C ARG A 9 14.67 -0.87 26.91
N LEU A 10 15.14 -0.53 25.71
CA LEU A 10 16.49 -0.02 25.47
C LEU A 10 16.53 1.49 25.67
N ASP A 11 15.59 2.20 25.05
CA ASP A 11 15.35 3.63 25.25
C ASP A 11 13.90 3.96 24.89
N SER A 12 13.21 4.72 25.75
CA SER A 12 11.80 5.08 25.53
C SER A 12 11.58 5.99 24.31
N GLN A 13 12.62 6.70 23.84
CA GLN A 13 12.57 7.52 22.64
C GLN A 13 12.32 6.70 21.36
N PHE A 14 12.65 5.40 21.33
CA PHE A 14 12.33 4.56 20.18
C PHE A 14 10.83 4.48 19.93
N GLU A 15 10.03 4.37 20.98
CA GLU A 15 8.59 4.24 20.83
C GLU A 15 7.98 5.50 20.20
N SER A 16 8.36 6.69 20.69
CA SER A 16 7.85 7.96 20.17
C SER A 16 8.29 8.20 18.73
N LEU A 17 9.56 7.93 18.40
CA LEU A 17 10.10 8.11 17.06
C LEU A 17 9.49 7.13 16.05
N LEU A 18 9.41 5.84 16.37
CA LEU A 18 8.96 4.80 15.44
C LEU A 18 7.43 4.71 15.33
N SER A 19 6.69 5.01 16.40
CA SER A 19 5.22 4.96 16.37
C SER A 19 4.60 6.20 15.72
N SER A 20 5.33 7.32 15.66
CA SER A 20 4.88 8.56 15.00
C SER A 20 4.96 8.51 13.47
N VAL A 21 5.47 7.43 12.87
CA VAL A 21 5.34 7.23 11.43
C VAL A 21 3.87 7.02 11.10
N GLU A 22 3.31 7.97 10.36
CA GLU A 22 1.92 7.95 9.90
C GLU A 22 1.75 6.95 8.76
N TYR A 23 0.58 6.34 8.67
CA TYR A 23 0.26 5.40 7.60
C TYR A 23 -1.08 5.79 7.00
N ALA A 24 -1.12 5.85 5.67
CA ALA A 24 -2.36 5.97 4.95
C ALA A 24 -3.07 4.61 4.93
N PRO A 25 -4.37 4.54 5.29
CA PRO A 25 -5.16 3.35 5.08
C PRO A 25 -5.52 3.20 3.60
N VAL A 26 -5.67 1.96 3.14
CA VAL A 26 -6.13 1.67 1.78
C VAL A 26 -7.09 0.48 1.81
N ALA A 27 -8.23 0.61 1.15
CA ALA A 27 -9.05 -0.53 0.76
C ALA A 27 -8.67 -0.97 -0.65
N VAL A 28 -8.42 -2.26 -0.81
CA VAL A 28 -8.09 -2.93 -2.07
C VAL A 28 -9.30 -3.73 -2.50
N VAL A 29 -9.92 -3.33 -3.62
CA VAL A 29 -11.15 -3.92 -4.15
C VAL A 29 -10.84 -4.61 -5.47
N SER A 30 -10.90 -5.93 -5.50
CA SER A 30 -10.78 -6.71 -6.73
C SER A 30 -12.17 -6.98 -7.32
N LEU A 31 -12.37 -6.64 -8.58
CA LEU A 31 -13.65 -6.75 -9.29
C LEU A 31 -13.46 -7.52 -10.60
N GLY A 32 -14.28 -8.55 -10.80
CA GLY A 32 -14.28 -9.38 -12.00
C GLY A 32 -15.48 -9.08 -12.90
N TYR A 33 -15.23 -8.95 -14.20
CA TYR A 33 -16.25 -8.66 -15.21
C TYR A 33 -16.11 -9.59 -16.41
N ARG A 34 -17.21 -9.88 -17.10
CA ARG A 34 -17.13 -10.46 -18.44
C ARG A 34 -16.58 -9.39 -19.38
N LYS A 35 -15.58 -9.72 -20.20
CA LYS A 35 -14.95 -8.77 -21.13
C LYS A 35 -15.98 -8.11 -22.06
N GLN A 36 -16.97 -8.87 -22.52
CA GLN A 36 -18.05 -8.36 -23.38
C GLN A 36 -18.92 -7.28 -22.74
N ASP A 37 -18.94 -7.18 -21.40
CA ASP A 37 -19.74 -6.19 -20.66
C ASP A 37 -18.93 -4.89 -20.38
N VAL A 38 -17.65 -4.87 -20.73
CA VAL A 38 -16.75 -3.72 -20.61
C VAL A 38 -16.47 -3.17 -22.01
N SER A 39 -16.94 -1.96 -22.30
CA SER A 39 -16.79 -1.41 -23.67
C SER A 39 -15.41 -0.78 -23.90
N HIS A 40 -14.71 -0.38 -22.83
CA HIS A 40 -13.31 0.04 -22.90
C HIS A 40 -12.39 -1.15 -23.25
N SER A 41 -11.34 -0.95 -24.07
CA SER A 41 -10.51 -2.06 -24.56
C SER A 41 -9.66 -2.76 -23.48
N LEU A 42 -9.37 -2.03 -22.39
CA LEU A 42 -8.47 -2.46 -21.30
C LEU A 42 -7.03 -2.73 -21.76
N ASP A 43 -6.59 -2.08 -22.84
CA ASP A 43 -5.22 -2.14 -23.34
C ASP A 43 -4.32 -1.19 -22.56
N GLY A 44 -3.80 -1.65 -21.42
CA GLY A 44 -2.91 -0.85 -20.60
C GLY A 44 -2.74 -1.40 -19.18
N PHE A 45 -2.03 -0.62 -18.38
CA PHE A 45 -1.80 -0.96 -16.97
C PHE A 45 -3.03 -0.71 -16.10
N GLY A 46 -3.78 0.35 -16.39
CA GLY A 46 -4.77 0.89 -15.50
C GLY A 46 -4.88 2.41 -15.62
N PHE A 47 -5.51 3.03 -14.64
CA PHE A 47 -5.59 4.48 -14.53
C PHE A 47 -5.44 4.95 -13.07
N LEU A 48 -5.07 6.21 -12.91
CA LEU A 48 -5.09 6.94 -11.65
C LEU A 48 -6.13 8.05 -11.72
N VAL A 49 -6.68 8.40 -10.57
CA VAL A 49 -7.70 9.44 -10.46
C VAL A 49 -7.17 10.61 -9.64
N PRO A 50 -7.06 11.82 -10.23
CA PRO A 50 -6.72 13.00 -9.46
C PRO A 50 -7.88 13.38 -8.53
N ARG A 51 -7.57 13.96 -7.37
CA ARG A 51 -8.58 14.38 -6.39
C ARG A 51 -9.58 15.41 -6.94
N SER A 52 -9.16 16.21 -7.91
CA SER A 52 -10.02 17.18 -8.61
C SER A 52 -11.18 16.52 -9.37
N ALA A 53 -11.12 15.21 -9.65
CA ALA A 53 -12.22 14.48 -10.28
C ALA A 53 -13.39 14.17 -9.32
N GLY A 54 -13.24 14.42 -8.01
CA GLY A 54 -14.30 14.22 -7.03
C GLY A 54 -14.62 12.75 -6.72
N LEU A 55 -13.83 11.80 -7.21
CA LEU A 55 -13.98 10.37 -6.91
C LEU A 55 -13.19 9.99 -5.65
N ARG A 56 -13.64 8.92 -5.00
CA ARG A 56 -12.98 8.33 -3.83
C ARG A 56 -11.99 7.24 -4.20
N VAL A 57 -12.19 6.59 -5.35
CA VAL A 57 -11.20 5.73 -6.00
C VAL A 57 -9.93 6.51 -6.31
N LEU A 58 -8.78 5.93 -5.96
CA LEU A 58 -7.44 6.45 -6.27
C LEU A 58 -6.97 6.05 -7.66
N GLY A 59 -7.46 4.92 -8.14
CA GLY A 59 -7.08 4.32 -9.42
C GLY A 59 -7.47 2.85 -9.49
N SER A 60 -7.31 2.27 -10.67
CA SER A 60 -7.57 0.84 -10.91
C SER A 60 -6.48 0.26 -11.79
N VAL A 61 -5.97 -0.91 -11.40
CA VAL A 61 -5.00 -1.72 -12.14
C VAL A 61 -5.74 -2.84 -12.85
N TRP A 62 -5.45 -3.05 -14.13
CA TRP A 62 -6.12 -4.05 -14.96
C TRP A 62 -5.30 -5.34 -14.94
N ASN A 63 -5.39 -6.09 -13.83
CA ASN A 63 -4.53 -7.25 -13.54
C ASN A 63 -4.46 -8.26 -14.69
N SER A 64 -5.61 -8.60 -15.28
CA SER A 64 -5.69 -9.59 -16.36
C SER A 64 -5.13 -9.09 -17.69
N SER A 65 -4.99 -7.76 -17.87
CA SER A 65 -4.31 -7.17 -19.04
C SER A 65 -2.79 -7.23 -18.88
N LEU A 66 -2.30 -7.09 -17.66
CA LEU A 66 -0.86 -7.12 -17.35
C LEU A 66 -0.31 -8.53 -17.23
N PHE A 67 -1.08 -9.44 -16.64
CA PHE A 67 -0.63 -10.77 -16.26
C PHE A 67 -1.60 -11.83 -16.81
N PRO A 68 -1.25 -12.51 -17.91
CA PRO A 68 -2.03 -13.62 -18.43
C PRO A 68 -2.32 -14.68 -17.35
N GLY A 69 -3.52 -15.26 -17.37
CA GLY A 69 -3.94 -16.26 -16.38
C GLY A 69 -4.43 -15.71 -15.03
N ARG A 70 -4.53 -14.38 -14.86
CA ARG A 70 -5.13 -13.77 -13.66
C ARG A 70 -6.65 -13.61 -13.70
N ALA A 71 -7.29 -13.98 -14.80
CA ALA A 71 -8.73 -14.16 -14.91
C ALA A 71 -9.03 -15.34 -15.84
N PRO A 72 -10.19 -16.02 -15.68
CA PRO A 72 -10.65 -17.02 -16.66
C PRO A 72 -10.82 -16.41 -18.05
N ASP A 73 -10.83 -17.27 -19.08
CA ASP A 73 -11.08 -16.84 -20.46
C ASP A 73 -12.41 -16.08 -20.58
N GLY A 74 -12.40 -15.02 -21.38
CA GLY A 74 -13.55 -14.13 -21.54
C GLY A 74 -13.85 -13.22 -20.33
N GLN A 75 -13.07 -13.29 -19.25
CA GLN A 75 -13.21 -12.44 -18.06
C GLN A 75 -12.06 -11.42 -17.95
N ALA A 76 -12.31 -10.33 -17.25
CA ALA A 76 -11.35 -9.32 -16.86
C ALA A 76 -11.33 -9.18 -15.34
N LEU A 77 -10.15 -9.06 -14.76
CA LEU A 77 -9.95 -8.81 -13.33
C LEU A 77 -9.26 -7.46 -13.13
N LEU A 78 -9.88 -6.58 -12.37
CA LEU A 78 -9.38 -5.25 -12.03
C LEU A 78 -9.17 -5.15 -10.52
N THR A 79 -8.12 -4.46 -10.07
CA THR A 79 -7.94 -4.09 -8.66
C THR A 79 -7.99 -2.57 -8.53
N THR A 80 -9.01 -2.10 -7.81
CA THR A 80 -9.29 -0.70 -7.55
C THR A 80 -8.92 -0.34 -6.11
N PHE A 81 -8.26 0.79 -5.94
CA PHE A 81 -7.79 1.27 -4.64
C PHE A 81 -8.67 2.43 -4.17
N VAL A 82 -9.06 2.43 -2.90
CA VAL A 82 -9.90 3.46 -2.27
C VAL A 82 -9.26 3.89 -0.95
N GLY A 83 -9.34 5.18 -0.62
CA GLY A 83 -8.83 5.73 0.65
C GLY A 83 -7.60 6.59 0.48
N GLY A 84 -6.49 6.19 1.09
CA GLY A 84 -5.25 6.96 1.14
C GLY A 84 -5.26 8.04 2.24
N ALA A 85 -4.19 8.83 2.30
CA ALA A 85 -4.02 9.85 3.33
C ALA A 85 -5.13 10.92 3.35
N THR A 86 -5.85 11.08 2.24
CA THR A 86 -6.89 12.10 2.07
C THR A 86 -8.32 11.56 2.24
N ASP A 87 -8.49 10.25 2.45
CA ASP A 87 -9.76 9.63 2.83
C ASP A 87 -9.50 8.49 3.84
N PRO A 88 -9.02 8.83 5.06
CA PRO A 88 -8.71 7.83 6.06
C PRO A 88 -9.95 7.10 6.60
N ALA A 89 -11.12 7.71 6.48
CA ALA A 89 -12.40 7.15 6.92
C ALA A 89 -12.84 5.91 6.10
N VAL A 90 -12.11 5.57 5.03
CA VAL A 90 -12.33 4.34 4.25
C VAL A 90 -12.37 3.08 5.13
N THR A 91 -11.64 3.05 6.24
CA THR A 91 -11.58 1.90 7.16
C THR A 91 -12.88 1.64 7.89
N ASN A 92 -13.79 2.61 7.92
CA ASN A 92 -15.07 2.52 8.62
C ASN A 92 -16.18 1.94 7.72
N LEU A 93 -15.91 1.80 6.42
CA LEU A 93 -16.88 1.25 5.47
C LEU A 93 -16.91 -0.27 5.53
N LYS A 94 -18.09 -0.83 5.31
CA LYS A 94 -18.28 -2.28 5.14
C LYS A 94 -17.71 -2.73 3.79
N LEU A 95 -17.30 -4.00 3.72
CA LEU A 95 -16.71 -4.58 2.51
C LEU A 95 -17.63 -4.46 1.27
N GLU A 96 -18.93 -4.66 1.46
CA GLU A 96 -19.92 -4.51 0.39
C GLU A 96 -20.07 -3.05 -0.08
N GLU A 97 -20.03 -2.09 0.85
CA GLU A 97 -20.08 -0.66 0.53
C GLU A 97 -18.86 -0.24 -0.30
N LEU A 98 -17.68 -0.80 0.01
CA LEU A 98 -16.44 -0.58 -0.74
C LEU A 98 -16.50 -1.18 -2.14
N ALA A 99 -17.02 -2.42 -2.28
CA ALA A 99 -17.20 -3.04 -3.58
C ALA A 99 -18.17 -2.24 -4.46
N ASN A 100 -19.30 -1.81 -3.88
CA ASN A 100 -20.31 -1.00 -4.56
C ASN A 100 -19.77 0.39 -4.92
N LEU A 101 -19.01 1.04 -4.04
CA LEU A 101 -18.35 2.31 -4.31
C LEU A 101 -17.37 2.20 -5.47
N ALA A 102 -16.46 1.22 -5.42
CA ALA A 102 -15.47 1.02 -6.47
C ALA A 102 -16.15 0.72 -7.81
N HIS A 103 -17.12 -0.20 -7.84
CA HIS A 103 -17.86 -0.51 -9.06
C HIS A 103 -18.60 0.72 -9.61
N ARG A 104 -19.29 1.49 -8.76
CA ARG A 104 -20.01 2.71 -9.16
C ARG A 104 -19.08 3.74 -9.79
N GLU A 105 -17.88 3.93 -9.25
CA GLU A 105 -16.95 4.96 -9.71
C GLU A 105 -16.14 4.54 -10.94
N ILE A 106 -15.80 3.25 -11.10
CA ILE A 106 -15.07 2.78 -12.29
C ILE A 106 -15.96 2.50 -13.50
N SER A 107 -17.25 2.17 -13.28
CA SER A 107 -18.15 1.79 -14.38
C SER A 107 -18.32 2.87 -15.45
N PRO A 108 -18.52 4.16 -15.11
CA PRO A 108 -18.61 5.23 -16.10
C PRO A 108 -17.28 5.45 -16.85
N VAL A 109 -16.14 5.23 -16.18
CA VAL A 109 -14.80 5.41 -16.77
C VAL A 109 -14.50 4.31 -17.80
N LEU A 110 -14.90 3.07 -17.51
CA LEU A 110 -14.62 1.90 -18.34
C LEU A 110 -15.81 1.44 -19.19
N PHE A 111 -16.91 2.18 -19.16
CA PHE A 111 -18.17 1.88 -19.86
C PHE A 111 -18.68 0.45 -19.56
N ILE A 112 -18.72 0.10 -18.27
CA ILE A 112 -19.18 -1.20 -17.76
C ILE A 112 -20.70 -1.17 -17.64
N LYS A 113 -21.39 -2.17 -18.22
CA LYS A 113 -22.86 -2.23 -18.25
C LYS A 113 -23.46 -3.22 -17.26
N SER A 114 -22.66 -4.14 -16.73
CA SER A 114 -23.11 -5.19 -15.82
C SER A 114 -22.60 -4.97 -14.40
N ASN A 115 -23.25 -5.64 -13.45
CA ASN A 115 -22.66 -5.87 -12.14
C ASN A 115 -21.39 -6.72 -12.25
N PRO A 116 -20.44 -6.62 -11.30
CA PRO A 116 -19.30 -7.52 -11.24
C PRO A 116 -19.76 -8.95 -10.98
N ALA A 117 -19.18 -9.91 -11.71
CA ALA A 117 -19.39 -11.34 -11.49
C ALA A 117 -18.62 -11.87 -10.28
N PHE A 118 -17.62 -11.12 -9.83
CA PHE A 118 -16.78 -11.42 -8.68
C PHE A 118 -16.39 -10.13 -7.97
N SER A 119 -16.39 -10.15 -6.64
CA SER A 119 -15.83 -9.08 -5.82
C SER A 119 -15.08 -9.65 -4.62
N HIS A 120 -13.93 -9.04 -4.31
CA HIS A 120 -13.19 -9.32 -3.09
C HIS A 120 -12.59 -8.02 -2.55
N VAL A 121 -12.72 -7.80 -1.24
CA VAL A 121 -12.27 -6.57 -0.59
C VAL A 121 -11.37 -6.89 0.58
N THR A 122 -10.24 -6.21 0.66
CA THR A 122 -9.37 -6.20 1.84
C THR A 122 -9.13 -4.77 2.26
N ILE A 123 -9.23 -4.49 3.57
CA ILE A 123 -8.91 -3.19 4.14
C ILE A 123 -7.57 -3.30 4.86
N TRP A 124 -6.66 -2.38 4.56
CA TRP A 124 -5.38 -2.22 5.22
C TRP A 124 -5.39 -0.90 6.00
N PRO A 125 -5.68 -0.90 7.32
CA PRO A 125 -5.77 0.33 8.11
C PRO A 125 -4.45 1.11 8.20
N ARG A 126 -3.32 0.42 8.05
CA ARG A 126 -1.98 1.01 8.02
C ARG A 126 -1.22 0.46 6.81
N ALA A 127 -1.61 0.87 5.60
CA ALA A 127 -1.09 0.31 4.36
C ALA A 127 0.25 0.93 3.95
N LEU A 128 0.28 2.26 3.81
CA LEU A 128 1.39 2.96 3.18
C LEU A 128 1.99 3.98 4.16
N PRO A 129 3.25 3.80 4.62
CA PRO A 129 3.90 4.80 5.47
C PRO A 129 4.02 6.14 4.72
N GLN A 130 3.77 7.23 5.42
CA GLN A 130 3.77 8.59 4.86
C GLN A 130 5.06 9.30 5.22
N TYR A 131 5.87 9.60 4.20
CA TYR A 131 7.13 10.32 4.35
C TYR A 131 6.89 11.83 4.28
N ASN A 132 6.12 12.33 5.25
CA ASN A 132 5.82 13.76 5.37
C ASN A 132 7.08 14.58 5.67
N LEU A 133 6.98 15.91 5.64
CA LEU A 133 8.12 16.84 5.70
C LEU A 133 9.16 16.53 6.81
N SER A 134 8.71 16.07 7.98
CA SER A 134 9.58 15.76 9.13
C SER A 134 10.20 14.35 9.11
N HIS A 135 9.92 13.53 8.09
CA HIS A 135 10.36 12.13 8.07
C HIS A 135 11.88 11.99 8.02
N GLY A 136 12.58 12.84 7.25
CA GLY A 136 14.05 12.84 7.18
C GLY A 136 14.71 13.08 8.55
N ASP A 137 14.26 14.13 9.26
CA ASP A 137 14.76 14.45 10.60
C ASP A 137 14.46 13.32 11.60
N ARG A 138 13.28 12.70 11.49
CA ARG A 138 12.91 11.53 12.30
C ARG A 138 13.88 10.38 12.07
N LEU A 139 14.23 10.06 10.82
CA LEU A 139 15.18 8.99 10.51
C LEU A 139 16.57 9.30 11.08
N ALA A 140 17.03 10.56 10.99
CA ALA A 140 18.31 10.95 11.57
C ALA A 140 18.34 10.72 13.10
N ARG A 141 17.26 11.06 13.79
CA ARG A 141 17.12 10.80 15.24
C ARG A 141 17.08 9.31 15.57
N ILE A 142 16.37 8.51 14.76
CA ILE A 142 16.32 7.05 14.92
C ILE A 142 17.73 6.45 14.78
N GLU A 143 18.48 6.85 13.75
CA GLU A 143 19.84 6.34 13.54
C GLU A 143 20.81 6.77 14.65
N ASN A 144 20.76 8.04 15.09
CA ASN A 144 21.57 8.53 16.20
C ASN A 144 21.27 7.79 17.51
N LEU A 145 20.00 7.46 17.76
CA LEU A 145 19.61 6.68 18.93
C LEU A 145 20.05 5.21 18.80
N ARG A 146 19.82 4.59 17.63
CA ARG A 146 20.25 3.21 17.33
C ARG A 146 21.75 3.03 17.49
N ALA A 147 22.57 4.00 17.10
CA ALA A 147 24.02 3.94 17.22
C ALA A 147 24.53 3.76 18.66
N GLN A 148 23.72 4.07 19.68
CA GLN A 148 24.04 3.86 21.10
C GLN A 148 23.88 2.40 21.53
N PHE A 149 23.25 1.56 20.69
CA PHE A 149 22.98 0.16 20.96
C PHE A 149 23.58 -0.73 19.84
N PRO A 150 24.89 -1.03 19.89
CA PRO A 150 25.54 -1.92 18.94
C PRO A 150 24.85 -3.29 18.86
N GLY A 151 24.84 -3.90 17.68
CA GLY A 151 24.17 -5.19 17.45
C GLY A 151 22.68 -5.08 17.10
N ILE A 152 22.16 -3.86 16.84
CA ILE A 152 20.79 -3.62 16.39
C ILE A 152 20.77 -2.91 15.04
N TRP A 153 19.98 -3.47 14.12
CA TRP A 153 19.71 -2.89 12.81
C TRP A 153 18.20 -2.79 12.58
N LEU A 154 17.81 -1.80 11.78
CA LEU A 154 16.42 -1.57 11.42
C LEU A 154 16.28 -1.67 9.91
N ALA A 155 15.28 -2.44 9.46
CA ALA A 155 14.85 -2.51 8.07
C ALA A 155 13.32 -2.43 7.99
N GLY A 156 12.80 -1.96 6.86
CA GLY A 156 11.38 -1.93 6.56
C GLY A 156 10.92 -0.70 5.80
N ASN A 157 9.74 -0.82 5.20
CA ASN A 157 9.10 0.19 4.36
C ASN A 157 8.85 1.54 5.05
N TYR A 158 8.88 1.60 6.38
CA TYR A 158 8.66 2.83 7.15
C TYR A 158 9.91 3.67 7.33
N LEU A 159 11.07 3.16 6.90
CA LEU A 159 12.34 3.86 6.96
C LEU A 159 12.56 4.64 5.66
N ARG A 160 12.99 3.94 4.60
CA ARG A 160 13.39 4.53 3.32
C ARG A 160 12.88 3.65 2.19
N GLY A 161 12.16 4.26 1.25
CA GLY A 161 11.56 3.58 0.10
C GLY A 161 10.45 2.59 0.48
N PRO A 162 9.17 2.92 0.24
CA PRO A 162 8.06 2.05 0.65
C PRO A 162 7.87 0.84 -0.30
N SER A 163 8.59 0.81 -1.43
CA SER A 163 8.43 -0.21 -2.47
C SER A 163 9.08 -1.55 -2.07
N ILE A 164 8.63 -2.64 -2.68
CA ILE A 164 9.22 -3.97 -2.48
C ILE A 164 10.71 -3.96 -2.88
N GLY A 165 11.05 -3.36 -4.03
CA GLY A 165 12.45 -3.27 -4.49
C GLY A 165 13.34 -2.56 -3.47
N SER A 166 12.90 -1.41 -2.97
CA SER A 166 13.64 -0.66 -1.94
C SER A 166 13.78 -1.45 -0.63
N CYS A 167 12.73 -2.18 -0.21
CA CYS A 167 12.81 -3.02 0.98
C CYS A 167 13.79 -4.18 0.80
N VAL A 168 13.87 -4.78 -0.39
CA VAL A 168 14.83 -5.85 -0.71
C VAL A 168 16.26 -5.31 -0.70
N GLU A 169 16.51 -4.19 -1.38
CA GLU A 169 17.82 -3.52 -1.37
C GLU A 169 18.27 -3.20 0.06
N GLN A 170 17.38 -2.60 0.85
CA GLN A 170 17.65 -2.29 2.25
C GLN A 170 17.97 -3.55 3.07
N ALA A 171 17.19 -4.62 2.90
CA ALA A 171 17.39 -5.87 3.63
C ALA A 171 18.75 -6.51 3.30
N LEU A 172 19.18 -6.46 2.04
CA LEU A 172 20.50 -6.96 1.63
C LEU A 172 21.62 -6.15 2.25
N THR A 173 21.54 -4.82 2.23
CA THR A 173 22.52 -3.94 2.89
C THR A 173 22.62 -4.24 4.39
N VAL A 174 21.49 -4.36 5.09
CA VAL A 174 21.48 -4.69 6.52
C VAL A 174 22.08 -6.07 6.78
N ALA A 175 21.81 -7.06 5.92
CA ALA A 175 22.39 -8.39 6.06
C ALA A 175 23.92 -8.39 5.93
N ASP A 176 24.47 -7.59 5.00
CA ASP A 176 25.91 -7.42 4.85
C ASP A 176 26.53 -6.75 6.10
N GLU A 177 25.91 -5.69 6.62
CA GLU A 177 26.36 -5.02 7.85
C GLU A 177 26.37 -5.97 9.07
N VAL A 178 25.32 -6.78 9.22
CA VAL A 178 25.21 -7.78 10.30
C VAL A 178 26.30 -8.84 10.16
N ARG A 179 26.52 -9.37 8.94
CA ARG A 179 27.56 -10.36 8.67
C ARG A 179 28.93 -9.83 9.06
N ASP A 180 29.23 -8.60 8.68
CA ASP A 180 30.54 -8.01 8.90
C ASP A 180 30.76 -7.68 10.39
N TRP A 181 29.71 -7.30 11.13
CA TRP A 181 29.76 -7.13 12.58
C TRP A 181 30.00 -8.46 13.34
N LEU A 182 29.36 -9.55 12.93
CA LEU A 182 29.52 -10.87 13.56
C LEU A 182 30.90 -11.51 13.33
N ARG A 183 31.67 -10.99 12.36
CA ARG A 183 33.03 -11.48 12.04
C ARG A 183 34.14 -10.71 12.75
N GLN A 184 33.81 -9.59 13.39
CA GLN A 184 34.72 -8.81 14.24
C GLN A 184 34.83 -9.45 15.62
#